data_AF-A0A7Y5Y739-F1
#
_entry.id   AF-A0A7Y5Y739-F1
#
_cell.length_a   1.000
_cell.length_b   1.000
_cell.length_c   1.000
_cell.angle_alpha   90.00
_cell.angle_beta   90.00
_cell.angle_gamma   90.00
#
_symmetry.space_group_name_H-M   'P 1'
#
loop_
_entity.id
_entity.type
_entity.pdbx_description
1 polymer ?
#
loop_
_entity_poly.entity_id
_entity_poly.type
_entity_poly.pdbx_seq_one_letter_code
_entity_poly.pdbx_strand_id
1 'polypeptide(L)'
;MKARLLGGIAALVVAVIGTVLLFNYVQGADRRALANTETEDVLVVKQNIPAGTPASQLAQYVTTKAVPRTAVAADGVHDLGSLGSTVTSVALVPGEQLLSSRLVDANAYLGPSRVAVPAGLQEITLRLGIERVVGGKIQAGDTVGVFISMADSAGGGNGTQLTFHKVLVTAVQFSSGAAAQTQAQSTQGSSSSALNAASENKPATSDSYLITFARDAVDTEKLVYAAEFGKVYLSKEPADATEGTQGVVNQTKVFK
;
A
#
# COMPACT_ATOMS: atom_id res chain seq x y z
N MET A 1 -39.90 44.69 26.74
CA MET A 1 -39.09 43.61 26.13
C MET A 1 -38.71 43.88 24.65
N LYS A 2 -39.55 44.56 23.85
CA LYS A 2 -39.26 44.88 22.43
C LYS A 2 -38.00 45.74 22.17
N ALA A 3 -37.74 46.77 22.99
CA ALA A 3 -36.57 47.64 22.81
C ALA A 3 -35.23 46.94 23.11
N ARG A 4 -35.21 45.99 24.06
CA ARG A 4 -34.03 45.19 24.38
C ARG A 4 -33.70 44.18 23.28
N LEU A 5 -34.73 43.63 22.62
CA LEU A 5 -34.58 42.75 21.45
C LEU A 5 -34.02 43.51 20.24
N LEU A 6 -34.56 44.70 19.95
CA LEU A 6 -34.09 45.57 18.86
C LEU A 6 -32.63 46.00 19.05
N GLY A 7 -32.24 46.39 20.27
CA GLY A 7 -30.86 46.73 20.58
C GLY A 7 -29.90 45.54 20.40
N GLY A 8 -30.32 44.33 20.82
CA GLY A 8 -29.53 43.11 20.63
C GLY A 8 -29.31 42.74 19.17
N ILE A 9 -30.33 42.87 18.32
CA ILE A 9 -30.22 42.60 16.88
C ILE A 9 -29.29 43.64 16.21
N ALA A 10 -29.42 44.92 16.55
CA ALA A 10 -28.57 45.97 15.99
C ALA A 10 -27.09 45.75 16.34
N ALA A 11 -26.79 45.36 17.59
CA ALA A 11 -25.43 45.03 18.01
C ALA A 11 -24.86 43.82 17.24
N LEU A 12 -25.67 42.78 17.01
CA LEU A 12 -25.26 41.60 16.23
C LEU A 12 -24.97 41.96 14.76
N VAL A 13 -25.77 42.82 14.15
CA VAL A 13 -25.54 43.28 12.77
C VAL A 13 -24.22 44.05 12.66
N VAL A 14 -23.96 45.00 13.59
CA VAL A 14 -22.70 45.75 13.61
C VAL A 14 -21.51 44.82 13.83
N ALA A 15 -21.64 43.83 14.70
CA ALA A 15 -20.60 42.83 14.93
C ALA A 15 -20.30 42.02 13.66
N VAL A 16 -21.32 41.49 12.97
CA VAL A 16 -21.15 40.75 11.70
C VAL A 16 -20.48 41.62 10.64
N ILE A 17 -20.93 42.85 10.45
CA ILE A 17 -20.34 43.79 9.49
C ILE A 17 -18.87 44.09 9.83
N GLY A 18 -18.58 44.36 11.11
CA GLY A 18 -17.21 44.59 11.58
C GLY A 18 -16.30 43.39 11.31
N THR A 19 -16.81 42.17 11.53
CA THR A 19 -16.07 40.93 11.28
C THR A 19 -15.80 40.73 9.79
N VAL A 20 -16.79 40.98 8.93
CA VAL A 20 -16.65 40.88 7.46
C VAL A 20 -15.67 41.93 6.91
N LEU A 21 -15.73 43.17 7.42
CA LEU A 21 -14.78 44.23 7.04
C LEU A 21 -13.36 43.89 7.43
N LEU A 22 -13.15 43.36 8.65
CA LEU A 22 -11.83 42.94 9.10
C LEU A 22 -11.29 41.78 8.24
N PHE A 23 -12.12 40.78 7.95
CA PHE A 23 -11.75 39.63 7.12
C PHE A 23 -11.30 40.07 5.71
N ASN A 24 -12.05 40.98 5.08
CA ASN A 24 -11.69 41.53 3.77
C ASN A 24 -10.41 42.39 3.81
N TYR A 25 -10.19 43.18 4.86
CA TYR A 25 -9.00 44.01 4.98
C TYR A 25 -7.72 43.17 5.08
N VAL A 26 -7.74 42.12 5.90
CA VAL A 26 -6.60 41.20 6.08
C VAL A 26 -6.28 40.48 4.77
N GLN A 27 -7.29 39.95 4.06
CA GLN A 27 -7.07 39.32 2.75
C GLN A 27 -6.53 40.30 1.69
N GLY A 28 -6.93 41.57 1.75
CA GLY A 28 -6.44 42.61 0.84
C GLY A 28 -5.00 43.04 1.11
N ALA A 29 -4.51 42.88 2.35
CA ALA A 29 -3.13 43.22 2.71
C ALA A 29 -2.11 42.27 2.05
N ASP A 30 -2.37 40.97 2.06
CA ASP A 30 -1.52 39.97 1.41
C ASP A 30 -1.39 40.22 -0.09
N ARG A 31 -2.50 40.55 -0.77
CA ARG A 31 -2.47 40.89 -2.21
C ARG A 31 -1.61 42.11 -2.51
N ARG A 32 -1.63 43.14 -1.67
CA ARG A 32 -0.81 44.34 -1.86
C ARG A 32 0.68 44.09 -1.61
N ALA A 33 1.01 43.21 -0.66
CA ALA A 33 2.39 42.80 -0.41
C ALA A 33 2.98 42.02 -1.60
N LEU A 34 2.16 41.22 -2.28
CA LEU A 34 2.57 40.43 -3.45
C LEU A 34 2.56 41.22 -4.77
N ALA A 35 1.83 42.33 -4.88
CA ALA A 35 1.60 43.06 -6.14
C ALA A 35 2.86 43.61 -6.83
N ASN A 36 3.98 43.74 -6.10
CA ASN A 36 5.27 44.22 -6.65
C ASN A 36 6.36 43.14 -6.64
N THR A 37 6.01 41.87 -6.40
CA THR A 37 6.95 40.75 -6.28
C THR A 37 6.61 39.69 -7.32
N GLU A 38 7.62 39.07 -7.92
CA GLU A 38 7.40 37.87 -8.73
C GLU A 38 6.87 36.74 -7.84
N THR A 39 5.66 36.27 -8.13
CA THR A 39 5.01 35.17 -7.42
C THR A 39 4.97 33.91 -8.25
N GLU A 40 5.06 32.77 -7.58
CA GLU A 40 4.80 31.46 -8.17
C GLU A 40 3.70 30.74 -7.39
N ASP A 41 2.97 29.89 -8.10
CA ASP A 41 1.90 29.07 -7.52
C ASP A 41 2.49 27.78 -6.94
N VAL A 42 2.22 27.54 -5.66
CA VAL A 42 2.64 26.33 -4.95
C VAL A 42 1.43 25.60 -4.37
N LEU A 43 1.53 24.27 -4.26
CA LEU A 43 0.53 23.45 -3.59
C LEU A 43 0.78 23.50 -2.08
N VAL A 44 -0.24 23.90 -1.32
CA VAL A 44 -0.19 24.01 0.14
C VAL A 44 -1.25 23.11 0.75
N VAL A 45 -0.88 22.41 1.81
CA VAL A 45 -1.78 21.56 2.58
C VAL A 45 -2.82 22.43 3.29
N LYS A 46 -4.12 22.14 3.09
CA LYS A 46 -5.22 22.90 3.72
C LYS A 46 -5.82 22.19 4.95
N GLN A 47 -5.61 20.88 5.06
CA GLN A 47 -6.09 20.04 6.17
C GLN A 47 -5.08 18.91 6.44
N ASN A 48 -5.08 18.34 7.64
CA ASN A 48 -4.15 17.25 8.00
C ASN A 48 -4.21 16.09 6.99
N ILE A 49 -3.04 15.62 6.56
CA ILE A 49 -2.88 14.48 5.65
C ILE A 49 -2.18 13.36 6.43
N PRO A 50 -2.82 12.20 6.65
CA PRO A 50 -2.17 11.05 7.26
C PRO A 50 -0.95 10.57 6.45
N ALA A 51 -0.01 9.90 7.12
CA ALA A 51 1.04 9.15 6.42
C ALA A 51 0.44 8.00 5.61
N GLY A 52 1.03 7.70 4.45
CA GLY A 52 0.55 6.68 3.52
C GLY A 52 -0.62 7.13 2.62
N THR A 53 -0.95 8.42 2.60
CA THR A 53 -2.04 8.93 1.74
C THR A 53 -1.60 8.88 0.27
N PRO A 54 -2.36 8.24 -0.63
CA PRO A 54 -2.03 8.18 -2.06
C PRO A 54 -2.05 9.54 -2.73
N ALA A 55 -1.12 9.76 -3.67
CA ALA A 55 -1.06 10.99 -4.46
C ALA A 55 -2.37 11.31 -5.19
N SER A 56 -3.06 10.28 -5.69
CA SER A 56 -4.37 10.40 -6.34
C SER A 56 -5.46 10.99 -5.44
N GLN A 57 -5.29 10.92 -4.12
CA GLN A 57 -6.24 11.47 -3.14
C GLN A 57 -5.80 12.85 -2.63
N LEU A 58 -4.59 13.33 -2.94
CA LEU A 58 -4.06 14.59 -2.39
C LEU A 58 -4.81 15.84 -2.85
N ALA A 59 -5.46 15.80 -4.01
CA ALA A 59 -6.19 16.94 -4.57
C ALA A 59 -7.26 17.50 -3.59
N GLN A 60 -7.88 16.64 -2.78
CA GLN A 60 -8.86 17.07 -1.78
C GLN A 60 -8.22 17.71 -0.53
N TYR A 61 -6.92 17.52 -0.30
CA TYR A 61 -6.17 17.97 0.87
C TYR A 61 -5.29 19.20 0.62
N VAL A 62 -5.03 19.54 -0.64
CA VAL A 62 -4.21 20.70 -0.99
C VAL A 62 -5.02 21.82 -1.63
N THR A 63 -4.42 22.99 -1.71
CA THR A 63 -4.90 24.16 -2.45
C THR A 63 -3.71 24.88 -3.05
N THR A 64 -3.90 25.51 -4.20
CA THR A 64 -2.90 26.41 -4.78
C THR A 64 -2.85 27.71 -4.00
N LYS A 65 -1.66 28.20 -3.70
CA LYS A 65 -1.42 29.52 -3.09
C LYS A 65 -0.27 30.21 -3.80
N ALA A 66 -0.47 31.48 -4.15
CA ALA A 66 0.61 32.32 -4.66
C ALA A 66 1.54 32.73 -3.52
N VAL A 67 2.84 32.47 -3.69
CA VAL A 67 3.89 32.87 -2.76
C VAL A 67 5.00 33.62 -3.51
N PRO A 68 5.77 34.50 -2.85
CA PRO A 68 6.95 35.11 -3.45
C PRO A 68 7.92 34.03 -3.95
N ARG A 69 8.59 34.26 -5.08
CA ARG A 69 9.58 33.32 -5.64
C ARG A 69 10.66 32.91 -4.64
N THR A 70 11.04 33.80 -3.73
CA THR A 70 12.01 33.55 -2.65
C THR A 70 11.50 32.60 -1.55
N ALA A 71 10.18 32.38 -1.48
CA ALA A 71 9.52 31.51 -0.51
C ALA A 71 9.09 30.16 -1.08
N VAL A 72 9.31 29.91 -2.37
CA VAL A 72 9.06 28.61 -3.01
C VAL A 72 10.11 27.62 -2.52
N ALA A 73 9.66 26.48 -2.01
CA ALA A 73 10.58 25.40 -1.67
C ALA A 73 11.19 24.80 -2.93
N ALA A 74 12.50 24.50 -2.89
CA ALA A 74 13.24 24.00 -4.05
C ALA A 74 12.69 22.69 -4.63
N ASP A 75 12.07 21.85 -3.79
CA ASP A 75 11.48 20.56 -4.14
C ASP A 75 9.94 20.56 -4.07
N GLY A 76 9.32 21.74 -4.16
CA GLY A 76 7.88 21.91 -4.17
C GLY A 76 7.21 21.16 -5.33
N VAL A 77 6.11 20.48 -5.03
CA VAL A 77 5.28 19.83 -6.04
C VAL A 77 4.39 20.89 -6.70
N HIS A 78 4.51 21.02 -8.02
CA HIS A 78 3.69 21.96 -8.81
C HIS A 78 2.52 21.27 -9.52
N ASP A 79 2.65 19.98 -9.83
CA ASP A 79 1.61 19.19 -10.48
C ASP A 79 1.39 17.87 -9.72
N LEU A 80 0.14 17.58 -9.38
CA LEU A 80 -0.22 16.31 -8.75
C LEU A 80 -0.21 15.16 -9.77
N GLY A 81 -0.41 15.45 -11.06
CA GLY A 81 -0.41 14.45 -12.13
C GLY A 81 0.95 13.76 -12.30
N SER A 82 2.05 14.46 -12.01
CA SER A 82 3.40 13.91 -12.10
C SER A 82 3.78 12.96 -10.95
N LEU A 83 2.92 12.83 -9.93
CA LEU A 83 3.24 12.05 -8.72
C LEU A 83 2.99 10.54 -8.86
N GLY A 84 2.33 10.08 -9.92
CA GLY A 84 2.14 8.66 -10.20
C GLY A 84 1.61 7.85 -9.01
N SER A 85 2.31 6.76 -8.66
CA SER A 85 1.97 5.83 -7.57
C SER A 85 2.65 6.15 -6.23
N THR A 86 2.95 7.42 -5.96
CA THR A 86 3.56 7.83 -4.68
C THR A 86 2.52 7.98 -3.56
N VAL A 87 3.01 7.91 -2.33
CA VAL A 87 2.27 8.10 -1.09
C VAL A 87 3.03 9.04 -0.16
N THR A 88 2.33 9.69 0.78
CA THR A 88 2.98 10.51 1.81
C THR A 88 3.84 9.65 2.75
N SER A 89 5.12 9.98 2.89
CA SER A 89 6.03 9.24 3.77
C SER A 89 5.77 9.52 5.25
N VAL A 90 5.20 10.68 5.55
CA VAL A 90 4.87 11.16 6.90
C VAL A 90 3.53 11.88 6.89
N ALA A 91 2.99 12.16 8.08
CA ALA A 91 1.82 13.02 8.20
C ALA A 91 2.18 14.48 7.85
N LEU A 92 1.31 15.15 7.11
CA LEU A 92 1.47 16.56 6.71
C LEU A 92 0.41 17.43 7.40
N VAL A 93 0.79 18.68 7.70
CA VAL A 93 -0.03 19.62 8.46
C VAL A 93 -0.47 20.82 7.62
N PRO A 94 -1.60 21.47 7.94
CA PRO A 94 -2.07 22.67 7.26
C PRO A 94 -1.01 23.77 7.22
N GLY A 95 -0.86 24.40 6.06
CA GLY A 95 0.09 25.48 5.81
C GLY A 95 1.46 25.03 5.30
N GLU A 96 1.78 23.73 5.33
CA GLU A 96 3.00 23.19 4.72
C GLU A 96 2.88 23.21 3.18
N GLN A 97 3.95 23.56 2.48
CA GLN A 97 4.05 23.35 1.03
C GLN A 97 4.21 21.86 0.76
N LEU A 98 3.50 21.32 -0.24
CA LEU A 98 3.66 19.93 -0.62
C LEU A 98 5.03 19.75 -1.28
N LEU A 99 5.90 18.95 -0.65
CA LEU A 99 7.27 18.73 -1.13
C LEU A 99 7.42 17.32 -1.69
N SER A 100 8.24 17.18 -2.73
CA SER A 100 8.57 15.89 -3.33
C SER A 100 9.32 14.99 -2.33
N SER A 101 10.14 15.57 -1.44
CA SER A 101 10.83 14.83 -0.36
C SER A 101 9.90 14.20 0.69
N ARG A 102 8.62 14.63 0.74
CA ARG A 102 7.59 14.07 1.62
C ARG A 102 6.80 12.93 0.96
N LEU A 103 7.13 12.59 -0.27
CA LEU A 103 6.48 11.56 -1.06
C LEU A 103 7.48 10.47 -1.37
N VAL A 104 7.04 9.22 -1.32
CA VAL A 104 7.83 8.04 -1.67
C VAL A 104 6.97 7.10 -2.50
N ASP A 105 7.57 6.19 -3.23
CA ASP A 105 6.84 5.11 -3.90
C ASP A 105 6.03 4.29 -2.88
N ALA A 106 4.80 3.91 -3.25
CA ALA A 106 3.92 3.12 -2.39
C ALA A 106 4.59 1.85 -1.84
N ASN A 107 5.39 1.17 -2.67
CA ASN A 107 6.12 -0.04 -2.25
C ASN A 107 7.29 0.29 -1.31
N ALA A 108 7.96 1.43 -1.50
CA ALA A 108 9.02 1.87 -0.59
C ALA A 108 8.45 2.23 0.79
N TYR A 109 7.23 2.78 0.84
CA TYR A 109 6.52 3.07 2.08
C TYR A 109 6.14 1.82 2.87
N LEU A 110 5.71 0.76 2.19
CA LEU A 110 5.32 -0.51 2.83
C LEU A 110 6.53 -1.34 3.30
N GLY A 111 7.70 -1.07 2.73
CA GLY A 111 8.95 -1.78 3.03
C GLY A 111 9.22 -2.98 2.10
N PRO A 112 10.46 -3.51 2.11
CA PRO A 112 10.95 -4.45 1.09
C PRO A 112 10.27 -5.82 1.04
N SER A 113 9.36 -6.13 1.96
CA SER A 113 8.65 -7.41 2.02
C SER A 113 7.15 -7.27 1.87
N ARG A 114 6.72 -6.14 1.29
CA ARG A 114 5.33 -5.81 1.03
C ARG A 114 5.18 -5.15 -0.33
N VAL A 115 4.06 -5.42 -0.99
CA VAL A 115 3.63 -4.73 -2.21
C VAL A 115 2.21 -4.23 -2.02
N ALA A 116 1.89 -3.08 -2.60
CA ALA A 116 0.55 -2.51 -2.52
C ALA A 116 -0.51 -3.47 -3.07
N VAL A 117 -1.62 -3.57 -2.35
CA VAL A 117 -2.77 -4.38 -2.75
C VAL A 117 -3.53 -3.64 -3.86
N PRO A 118 -3.78 -4.28 -5.01
CA PRO A 118 -4.60 -3.66 -6.05
C PRO A 118 -6.02 -3.34 -5.55
N ALA A 119 -6.60 -2.27 -6.07
CA ALA A 119 -7.95 -1.84 -5.68
C ALA A 119 -8.99 -2.94 -5.95
N GLY A 120 -9.90 -3.13 -5.00
CA GLY A 120 -10.96 -4.14 -5.09
C GLY A 120 -10.53 -5.57 -4.72
N LEU A 121 -9.26 -5.80 -4.40
CA LEU A 121 -8.77 -7.07 -3.88
C LEU A 121 -8.59 -7.01 -2.36
N GLN A 122 -8.65 -8.17 -1.70
CA GLN A 122 -8.39 -8.36 -0.29
C GLN A 122 -7.16 -9.24 -0.07
N GLU A 123 -6.52 -9.09 1.09
CA GLU A 123 -5.39 -9.91 1.50
C GLU A 123 -5.84 -11.14 2.26
N ILE A 124 -5.29 -12.29 1.91
CA ILE A 124 -5.38 -13.51 2.70
C ILE A 124 -4.00 -14.13 2.88
N THR A 125 -3.70 -14.57 4.10
CA THR A 125 -2.44 -15.22 4.44
C THR A 125 -2.63 -16.72 4.63
N LEU A 126 -1.82 -17.51 3.94
CA LEU A 126 -1.76 -18.96 4.12
C LEU A 126 -0.44 -19.36 4.78
N ARG A 127 -0.52 -20.29 5.73
CA ARG A 127 0.65 -20.91 6.34
C ARG A 127 1.06 -22.15 5.56
N LEU A 128 2.23 -22.11 4.94
CA LEU A 128 2.73 -23.16 4.05
C LEU A 128 4.15 -23.59 4.46
N GLY A 129 4.45 -24.89 4.36
CA GLY A 129 5.83 -25.38 4.55
C GLY A 129 6.75 -24.94 3.41
N ILE A 130 8.06 -24.90 3.67
CA ILE A 130 9.10 -24.51 2.69
C ILE A 130 9.00 -25.29 1.36
N GLU A 131 8.59 -26.55 1.41
CA GLU A 131 8.41 -27.44 0.27
C GLU A 131 7.23 -27.02 -0.63
N ARG A 132 6.30 -26.23 -0.10
CA ARG A 132 5.10 -25.74 -0.80
C ARG A 132 5.26 -24.35 -1.38
N VAL A 133 6.39 -23.69 -1.12
CA VAL A 133 6.66 -22.29 -1.49
C VAL A 133 7.95 -22.14 -2.29
N VAL A 134 8.22 -23.10 -3.19
CA VAL A 134 9.40 -23.09 -4.08
C VAL A 134 10.71 -22.93 -3.28
N GLY A 135 10.83 -23.68 -2.17
CA GLY A 135 12.03 -23.63 -1.33
C GLY A 135 12.24 -22.29 -0.62
N GLY A 136 11.17 -21.50 -0.43
CA GLY A 136 11.24 -20.17 0.20
C GLY A 136 11.69 -19.04 -0.73
N LYS A 137 11.74 -19.27 -2.05
CA LYS A 137 12.22 -18.29 -3.04
C LYS A 137 11.13 -17.36 -3.61
N ILE A 138 9.92 -17.42 -3.07
CA ILE A 138 8.83 -16.49 -3.41
C ILE A 138 9.06 -15.18 -2.66
N GLN A 139 8.90 -14.05 -3.34
CA GLN A 139 9.02 -12.71 -2.76
C GLN A 139 7.72 -11.90 -2.95
N ALA A 140 7.54 -10.84 -2.17
CA ALA A 140 6.45 -9.90 -2.41
C ALA A 140 6.62 -9.25 -3.81
N GLY A 141 5.54 -9.18 -4.57
CA GLY A 141 5.54 -8.74 -5.97
C GLY A 141 5.67 -9.88 -6.99
N ASP A 142 6.06 -11.09 -6.58
CA ASP A 142 6.01 -12.25 -7.47
C ASP A 142 4.56 -12.64 -7.76
N THR A 143 4.36 -13.21 -8.94
CA THR A 143 3.13 -13.91 -9.32
C THR A 143 3.33 -15.43 -9.16
N VAL A 144 2.32 -16.11 -8.60
CA VAL A 144 2.37 -17.55 -8.33
C VAL A 144 1.17 -18.29 -8.88
N GLY A 145 1.40 -19.52 -9.32
CA GLY A 145 0.35 -20.47 -9.64
C GLY A 145 -0.03 -21.25 -8.38
N VAL A 146 -1.32 -21.33 -8.07
CA VAL A 146 -1.84 -22.00 -6.87
C VAL A 146 -2.46 -23.34 -7.23
N PHE A 147 -1.80 -24.40 -6.79
CA PHE A 147 -2.30 -25.76 -6.89
C PHE A 147 -3.09 -26.12 -5.66
N ILE A 148 -4.29 -26.65 -5.86
CA ILE A 148 -5.15 -27.14 -4.80
C ILE A 148 -5.31 -28.64 -4.99
N SER A 149 -4.97 -29.39 -3.95
CA SER A 149 -5.23 -30.82 -3.85
C SER A 149 -6.33 -31.07 -2.82
N MET A 150 -7.36 -31.81 -3.22
CA MET A 150 -8.50 -32.17 -2.38
C MET A 150 -8.80 -33.65 -2.52
N ALA A 151 -9.36 -34.25 -1.47
CA ALA A 151 -10.00 -35.54 -1.56
C ALA A 151 -11.42 -35.36 -2.12
N ASP A 152 -11.78 -36.10 -3.17
CA ASP A 152 -13.17 -36.15 -3.61
C ASP A 152 -13.99 -36.98 -2.63
N SER A 153 -14.95 -36.32 -1.97
CA SER A 153 -15.85 -36.94 -1.00
C SER A 153 -16.91 -37.84 -1.65
N ALA A 154 -17.13 -37.71 -2.97
CA ALA A 154 -18.09 -38.51 -3.74
C ALA A 154 -17.51 -39.81 -4.31
N GLY A 155 -16.29 -40.20 -3.90
CA GLY A 155 -15.66 -41.47 -4.30
C GLY A 155 -14.78 -41.40 -5.56
N GLY A 156 -14.56 -40.21 -6.13
CA GLY A 156 -13.66 -40.01 -7.29
C GLY A 156 -12.16 -39.98 -6.99
N GLY A 157 -11.77 -40.17 -5.73
CA GLY A 157 -10.36 -40.19 -5.28
C GLY A 157 -9.73 -38.80 -5.14
N ASN A 158 -8.44 -38.76 -4.80
CA ASN A 158 -7.72 -37.49 -4.64
C ASN A 158 -7.47 -36.83 -6.00
N GLY A 159 -7.71 -35.53 -6.08
CA GLY A 159 -7.48 -34.71 -7.27
C GLY A 159 -6.61 -33.52 -6.96
N THR A 160 -5.80 -33.09 -7.93
CA THR A 160 -5.04 -31.83 -7.88
C THR A 160 -5.30 -31.02 -9.13
N GLN A 161 -5.47 -29.71 -8.99
CA GLN A 161 -5.64 -28.79 -10.10
C GLN A 161 -4.83 -27.51 -9.84
N LEU A 162 -4.26 -26.96 -10.91
CA LEU A 162 -3.83 -25.56 -10.91
C LEU A 162 -5.09 -24.70 -11.03
N THR A 163 -5.51 -24.14 -9.89
CA THR A 163 -6.81 -23.46 -9.77
C THR A 163 -6.69 -21.97 -10.05
N PHE A 164 -5.58 -21.36 -9.64
CA PHE A 164 -5.34 -19.94 -9.85
C PHE A 164 -4.00 -19.72 -10.54
N HIS A 165 -4.02 -18.85 -11.53
CA HIS A 165 -2.84 -18.43 -12.28
C HIS A 165 -2.46 -17.01 -11.89
N LYS A 166 -1.15 -16.72 -11.95
CA LYS A 166 -0.57 -15.37 -11.79
C LYS A 166 -1.06 -14.63 -10.54
N VAL A 167 -1.25 -15.33 -9.43
CA VAL A 167 -1.72 -14.72 -8.19
C VAL A 167 -0.63 -13.83 -7.62
N LEU A 168 -0.94 -12.55 -7.39
CA LEU A 168 0.00 -11.61 -6.77
C LEU A 168 0.24 -11.97 -5.30
N VAL A 169 1.51 -12.12 -4.95
CA VAL A 169 1.96 -12.23 -3.56
C VAL A 169 2.24 -10.81 -3.03
N THR A 170 1.49 -10.38 -2.03
CA THR A 170 1.65 -9.04 -1.44
C THR A 170 2.57 -9.02 -0.22
N ALA A 171 2.77 -10.16 0.45
CA ALA A 171 3.72 -10.28 1.55
C ALA A 171 4.26 -11.70 1.70
N VAL A 172 5.49 -11.79 2.21
CA VAL A 172 6.11 -13.07 2.61
C VAL A 172 6.76 -12.89 3.97
N GLN A 173 6.38 -13.73 4.93
CA GLN A 173 6.90 -13.70 6.28
C GLN A 173 7.24 -15.12 6.75
N PHE A 174 8.14 -15.23 7.72
CA PHE A 174 8.30 -16.46 8.50
C PHE A 174 7.17 -16.57 9.52
N SER A 175 6.94 -17.78 10.04
CA SER A 175 5.96 -17.99 11.12
C SER A 175 6.26 -17.21 12.41
N SER A 176 7.45 -16.63 12.55
CA SER A 176 7.79 -15.67 13.62
C SER A 176 7.24 -14.26 13.40
N GLY A 177 6.61 -13.99 12.25
CA GLY A 177 6.18 -12.65 11.82
C GLY A 177 7.30 -11.82 11.18
N ALA A 178 8.54 -12.29 11.19
CA ALA A 178 9.65 -11.63 10.54
C ALA A 178 9.49 -11.66 9.02
N ALA A 179 9.84 -10.56 8.35
CA ALA A 179 9.89 -10.48 6.90
C ALA A 179 10.84 -11.54 6.31
N ALA A 180 10.37 -12.28 5.29
CA ALA A 180 11.16 -13.26 4.58
C ALA A 180 11.82 -12.60 3.36
N GLN A 181 13.04 -12.11 3.54
CA GLN A 181 13.81 -11.46 2.47
C GLN A 181 14.84 -12.41 1.89
N THR A 182 14.89 -12.52 0.57
CA THR A 182 16.04 -13.11 -0.12
C THR A 182 17.14 -12.03 -0.16
N GLN A 183 18.38 -12.38 0.22
CA GLN A 183 19.56 -11.53 0.48
C GLN A 183 20.05 -10.55 -0.63
N ALA A 184 19.25 -10.17 -1.62
CA ALA A 184 19.70 -9.36 -2.75
C ALA A 184 19.68 -7.83 -2.52
N GLN A 185 19.11 -7.31 -1.42
CA GLN A 185 19.10 -5.88 -1.11
C GLN A 185 19.41 -5.60 0.37
N SER A 186 20.54 -6.11 0.84
CA SER A 186 21.22 -5.56 2.01
C SER A 186 22.50 -4.88 1.54
N THR A 187 22.39 -3.64 1.06
CA THR A 187 23.56 -2.79 0.88
C THR A 187 23.69 -1.88 2.09
N GLN A 188 24.82 -2.07 2.79
CA GLN A 188 25.39 -1.33 3.93
C GLN A 188 24.92 -1.68 5.34
N GLY A 189 25.64 -2.64 5.92
CA GLY A 189 25.77 -2.85 7.36
C GLY A 189 26.36 -4.22 7.71
N SER A 190 27.69 -4.32 7.68
CA SER A 190 28.52 -5.43 8.22
C SER A 190 28.80 -6.66 7.33
N SER A 191 30.00 -6.58 6.74
CA SER A 191 30.94 -7.62 6.31
C SER A 191 30.64 -9.12 6.50
N SER A 192 30.83 -9.84 5.39
CA SER A 192 31.34 -11.23 5.27
C SER A 192 30.43 -12.34 5.81
N SER A 193 30.30 -13.52 5.21
CA SER A 193 30.71 -14.15 3.97
C SER A 193 29.94 -15.48 3.99
N ALA A 194 29.80 -16.08 2.80
CA ALA A 194 29.22 -17.38 2.56
C ALA A 194 29.59 -18.48 3.57
N LEU A 195 28.68 -19.45 3.71
CA LEU A 195 28.92 -20.82 4.15
C LEU A 195 29.57 -20.95 5.54
N ASN A 196 28.75 -21.02 6.59
CA ASN A 196 29.12 -21.81 7.77
C ASN A 196 27.87 -22.46 8.36
N ALA A 197 27.87 -23.79 8.28
CA ALA A 197 27.18 -24.64 9.22
C ALA A 197 27.72 -24.38 10.64
N ALA A 198 26.88 -24.65 11.63
CA ALA A 198 27.11 -24.53 13.07
C ALA A 198 26.97 -23.12 13.66
N SER A 199 25.75 -22.81 14.10
CA SER A 199 25.58 -22.33 15.48
C SER A 199 24.31 -22.95 16.06
N GLU A 200 24.53 -23.68 17.15
CA GLU A 200 23.56 -24.52 17.84
C GLU A 200 22.45 -23.69 18.50
N ASN A 201 21.30 -24.34 18.61
CA ASN A 201 20.16 -23.99 19.47
C ASN A 201 19.16 -22.92 18.98
N LYS A 202 18.70 -23.03 17.73
CA LYS A 202 17.30 -22.71 17.41
C LYS A 202 16.57 -24.05 17.36
N PRO A 203 15.45 -24.26 18.10
CA PRO A 203 14.62 -25.43 17.88
C PRO A 203 14.33 -25.51 16.39
N ALA A 204 14.37 -26.70 15.81
CA ALA A 204 13.88 -26.94 14.45
C ALA A 204 12.37 -26.64 14.43
N THR A 205 12.02 -25.36 14.48
CA THR A 205 10.68 -24.87 14.21
C THR A 205 10.48 -25.19 12.75
N SER A 206 9.52 -26.04 12.44
CA SER A 206 9.03 -26.23 11.09
C SER A 206 8.99 -24.89 10.38
N ASP A 207 9.92 -24.68 9.42
CA ASP A 207 10.08 -23.42 8.68
C ASP A 207 8.85 -23.26 7.78
N SER A 208 7.80 -22.75 8.41
CA SER A 208 6.53 -22.44 7.77
C SER A 208 6.55 -20.97 7.43
N TYR A 209 6.20 -20.70 6.18
CA TYR A 209 6.07 -19.40 5.59
C TYR A 209 4.62 -18.96 5.69
N LEU A 210 4.42 -17.68 5.97
CA LEU A 210 3.17 -16.99 5.83
C LEU A 210 3.22 -16.25 4.49
N ILE A 211 2.44 -16.73 3.53
CA ILE A 211 2.34 -16.12 2.20
C ILE A 211 1.02 -15.37 2.12
N THR A 212 1.08 -14.07 1.87
CA THR A 212 -0.10 -13.22 1.71
C THR A 212 -0.38 -12.97 0.23
N PHE A 213 -1.62 -13.17 -0.18
CA PHE A 213 -2.09 -13.02 -1.56
C PHE A 213 -3.13 -11.92 -1.67
N ALA A 214 -3.16 -11.22 -2.80
CA ALA A 214 -4.28 -10.34 -3.16
C ALA A 214 -5.29 -11.09 -4.06
N ARG A 215 -6.53 -11.26 -3.60
CA ARG A 215 -7.61 -11.94 -4.35
C ARG A 215 -8.97 -11.28 -4.11
N ASP A 216 -9.94 -11.55 -4.98
CA ASP A 216 -11.34 -11.18 -4.74
C ASP A 216 -12.00 -12.13 -3.73
N ALA A 217 -13.20 -11.76 -3.26
CA ALA A 217 -13.94 -12.50 -2.25
C ALA A 217 -14.20 -13.98 -2.62
N VAL A 218 -14.59 -14.26 -3.86
CA VAL A 218 -14.98 -15.60 -4.30
C VAL A 218 -13.76 -16.53 -4.35
N ASP A 219 -12.64 -16.01 -4.82
CA ASP A 219 -11.42 -16.80 -4.91
C ASP A 219 -10.73 -16.95 -3.54
N THR A 220 -10.90 -15.99 -2.63
CA THR A 220 -10.50 -16.15 -1.23
C THR A 220 -11.28 -17.26 -0.53
N GLU A 221 -12.59 -17.40 -0.74
CA GLU A 221 -13.38 -18.50 -0.14
C GLU A 221 -12.81 -19.87 -0.52
N LYS A 222 -12.47 -20.06 -1.80
CA LYS A 222 -11.85 -21.29 -2.30
C LYS A 222 -10.47 -21.53 -1.67
N LEU A 223 -9.66 -20.48 -1.51
CA LEU A 223 -8.35 -20.57 -0.85
C LEU A 223 -8.47 -20.96 0.62
N VAL A 224 -9.40 -20.35 1.36
CA VAL A 224 -9.69 -20.70 2.77
C VAL A 224 -10.11 -22.16 2.84
N TYR A 225 -11.08 -22.56 2.01
CA TYR A 225 -11.55 -23.95 1.99
C TYR A 225 -10.41 -24.94 1.71
N ALA A 226 -9.55 -24.64 0.73
CA ALA A 226 -8.39 -25.46 0.41
C ALA A 226 -7.33 -25.49 1.54
N ALA A 227 -7.19 -24.41 2.29
CA ALA A 227 -6.28 -24.34 3.44
C ALA A 227 -6.80 -25.14 4.64
N GLU A 228 -8.11 -25.14 4.88
CA GLU A 228 -8.75 -25.86 5.99
C GLU A 228 -8.90 -27.37 5.70
N PHE A 229 -9.25 -27.73 4.46
CA PHE A 229 -9.69 -29.09 4.12
C PHE A 229 -8.83 -29.79 3.06
N GLY A 230 -7.79 -29.12 2.56
CA GLY A 230 -6.99 -29.59 1.45
C GLY A 230 -5.49 -29.45 1.65
N LYS A 231 -4.78 -29.42 0.53
CA LYS A 231 -3.35 -29.11 0.47
C LYS A 231 -3.12 -28.08 -0.62
N VAL A 232 -2.33 -27.06 -0.28
CA VAL A 232 -1.96 -26.00 -1.22
C VAL A 232 -0.47 -26.13 -1.58
N TYR A 233 -0.16 -25.94 -2.86
CA TYR A 233 1.20 -25.82 -3.39
C TYR A 233 1.30 -24.57 -4.25
N LEU A 234 2.42 -23.87 -4.15
CA LEU A 234 2.71 -22.71 -4.98
C LEU A 234 3.80 -23.06 -5.99
N SER A 235 3.62 -22.56 -7.20
CA SER A 235 4.67 -22.44 -8.21
C SER A 235 4.99 -20.96 -8.42
N LYS A 236 6.24 -20.64 -8.72
CA LYS A 236 6.58 -19.30 -9.22
C LYS A 236 6.15 -19.23 -10.68
N GLU A 237 5.22 -18.33 -10.99
CA GLU A 237 4.57 -18.26 -12.30
C GLU A 237 4.77 -16.85 -12.88
N PRO A 238 5.96 -16.54 -13.43
CA PRO A 238 6.28 -15.21 -13.99
C PRO A 238 5.40 -14.88 -15.19
N ALA A 239 5.34 -13.61 -15.60
CA ALA A 239 4.42 -13.13 -16.66
C ALA A 239 4.54 -13.90 -17.99
N ASP A 240 5.74 -14.38 -18.34
CA ASP A 240 6.05 -15.14 -19.55
C ASP A 240 5.75 -16.65 -19.45
N ALA A 241 5.44 -17.16 -18.25
CA ALA A 241 5.05 -18.57 -18.10
C ALA A 241 3.70 -18.83 -18.79
N THR A 242 3.63 -19.90 -19.58
CA THR A 242 2.41 -20.29 -20.30
C THR A 242 1.32 -20.74 -19.34
N GLU A 243 0.12 -20.19 -19.49
CA GLU A 243 -1.05 -20.63 -18.74
C GLU A 243 -1.65 -21.88 -19.39
N GLY A 244 -1.93 -22.89 -18.57
CA GLY A 244 -2.55 -24.12 -19.03
C GLY A 244 -3.04 -24.96 -17.87
N THR A 245 -4.17 -25.65 -18.06
CA THR A 245 -4.72 -26.59 -17.09
C THR A 245 -5.16 -27.87 -17.79
N GLN A 246 -4.80 -29.02 -17.23
CA GLN A 246 -5.29 -30.34 -17.66
C GLN A 246 -6.64 -30.69 -16.98
N GLY A 247 -7.27 -29.68 -16.36
CA GLY A 247 -8.34 -29.85 -15.39
C GLY A 247 -7.84 -30.57 -14.12
N VAL A 248 -8.76 -31.23 -13.42
CA VAL A 248 -8.39 -32.04 -12.26
C VAL A 248 -7.56 -33.25 -12.71
N VAL A 249 -6.34 -33.35 -12.18
CA VAL A 249 -5.45 -34.50 -12.30
C VAL A 249 -5.69 -35.42 -11.12
N ASN A 250 -6.10 -36.66 -11.40
CA ASN A 250 -6.31 -37.72 -10.42
C ASN A 250 -5.42 -38.93 -10.77
N GLN A 251 -5.54 -40.03 -10.00
CA GLN A 251 -4.72 -41.24 -10.20
C GLN A 251 -4.77 -41.80 -11.63
N THR A 252 -5.89 -41.63 -12.35
CA THR A 252 -6.04 -42.15 -13.71
C THR A 252 -5.37 -41.27 -14.78
N LYS A 253 -5.17 -39.99 -14.48
CA LYS A 253 -4.56 -39.01 -15.40
C LYS A 253 -3.08 -38.77 -15.12
N VAL A 254 -2.61 -38.97 -13.89
CA VAL A 254 -1.24 -38.62 -13.50
C VAL A 254 -0.17 -39.51 -14.16
N PHE A 255 -0.51 -40.74 -14.54
CA PHE A 255 0.40 -41.72 -15.16
C PHE A 255 0.14 -41.96 -16.66
N LYS A 256 -0.74 -41.18 -17.29
CA LYS A 256 -1.04 -41.26 -18.72
C LYS A 256 -0.32 -40.15 -19.47
#